data_AF-A0A9C8WTD3-F1
#
_entry.id   AF-A0A9C8WTD3-F1
#
_cell.length_a   1.000
_cell.length_b   1.000
_cell.length_c   1.000
_cell.angle_alpha   90.00
_cell.angle_beta   90.00
_cell.angle_gamma   90.00
#
_symmetry.space_group_name_H-M   'P 1'
#
loop_
_entity.id
_entity.type
_entity.pdbx_description
1 polymer ?
#
loop_
_entity_poly.entity_id
_entity_poly.type
_entity_poly.pdbx_seq_one_letter_code
_entity_poly.pdbx_strand_id
1 'polypeptide(L)' 'MELKPNQSALILETDEDGEITVNVASGDHDGLTAAICTALARKLMGDPEFQEEIMELAGGNEEE' A
#
# COMPACT_ATOMS: atom_id res chain seq x y z
N MET A 1 -0.62 -15.96 -1.14
CA MET A 1 0.86 -16.09 -1.10
C MET A 1 1.25 -16.33 0.35
N GLU A 2 2.20 -17.23 0.63
CA GLU A 2 2.70 -17.43 1.99
C GLU A 2 4.00 -16.62 2.17
N LEU A 3 4.00 -15.67 3.11
CA LEU A 3 5.14 -14.79 3.39
C LEU A 3 6.03 -15.38 4.47
N LYS A 4 7.35 -15.23 4.33
CA LYS A 4 8.30 -15.63 5.39
C LYS A 4 8.17 -14.68 6.60
N PRO A 5 8.61 -15.08 7.81
CA PRO A 5 8.51 -14.23 9.00
C PRO A 5 9.15 -12.86 8.86
N ASN A 6 10.21 -12.72 8.06
CA ASN A 6 10.88 -11.44 7.82
C ASN A 6 10.32 -10.66 6.63
N GLN A 7 9.21 -11.09 6.04
CA GLN A 7 8.60 -10.48 4.86
C GLN A 7 7.23 -9.90 5.20
N SER A 8 7.01 -8.69 4.68
CA SER A 8 5.72 -8.01 4.69
C SER A 8 5.48 -7.42 3.31
N ALA A 9 4.22 -7.29 2.93
CA ALA A 9 3.79 -6.75 1.65
C ALA A 9 2.66 -5.74 1.87
N LEU A 10 2.73 -4.64 1.12
CA LEU A 10 1.60 -3.76 0.89
C LEU A 10 0.82 -4.33 -0.29
N ILE A 11 -0.47 -4.57 -0.12
CA ILE A 11 -1.37 -5.07 -1.16
C ILE A 11 -2.33 -3.94 -1.47
N LEU A 12 -2.31 -3.46 -2.71
CA LEU A 12 -3.24 -2.45 -3.20
C LEU A 12 -4.25 -3.14 -4.11
N GLU A 13 -5.52 -2.87 -3.90
CA GLU A 13 -6.62 -3.35 -4.73
C GLU A 13 -7.47 -2.16 -5.15
N THR A 14 -7.76 -2.08 -6.44
CA THR A 14 -8.67 -1.08 -7.00
C THR A 14 -10.00 -1.77 -7.29
N ASP A 15 -11.11 -1.14 -6.89
CA ASP A 15 -12.44 -1.65 -7.18
C ASP A 15 -12.99 -1.14 -8.53
N GLU A 16 -14.27 -1.43 -8.80
CA GLU A 16 -14.94 -1.05 -10.05
C GLU A 16 -15.13 0.48 -10.21
N ASP A 17 -15.11 1.22 -9.11
CA ASP A 17 -15.24 2.68 -9.08
C ASP A 17 -13.87 3.39 -9.13
N GLY A 18 -12.77 2.62 -9.16
CA GLY A 18 -11.41 3.16 -9.15
C GLY A 18 -10.90 3.51 -7.76
N GLU A 19 -11.63 3.18 -6.69
CA GLU A 19 -11.19 3.43 -5.32
C GLU A 19 -10.09 2.45 -4.94
N ILE A 20 -9.02 2.97 -4.32
CA ILE A 20 -7.88 2.15 -3.88
C ILE A 20 -8.08 1.76 -2.42
N THR A 21 -8.02 0.46 -2.16
CA THR A 21 -7.89 -0.10 -0.82
C THR A 21 -6.46 -0.59 -0.60
N VAL A 22 -5.94 -0.41 0.62
CA VAL A 22 -4.57 -0.78 0.97
C VAL A 22 -4.59 -1.72 2.17
N ASN A 23 -4.06 -2.92 1.97
CA ASN A 23 -3.96 -3.96 2.98
C ASN A 23 -2.48 -4.30 3.26
N VAL A 24 -2.20 -4.78 4.47
CA VAL A 24 -0.87 -5.25 4.85
C VAL A 24 -0.92 -6.74 5.13
N ALA A 25 -0.14 -7.50 4.36
CA ALA A 25 0.13 -8.90 4.63
C ALA A 25 1.52 -9.04 5.26
N SER A 26 1.66 -9.88 6.28
CA SER A 26 2.94 -10.14 6.91
C SER A 26 3.07 -11.59 7.38
N GLY A 27 4.30 -12.12 7.34
CA GLY A 27 4.63 -13.37 8.03
C GLY A 27 4.86 -13.20 9.54
N ASP A 28 5.07 -11.95 10.01
CA ASP A 28 5.18 -11.57 11.42
C ASP A 28 4.63 -10.15 11.62
N HIS A 29 3.39 -10.07 12.12
CA HIS A 29 2.68 -8.79 12.30
C HIS A 29 3.28 -7.87 13.35
N ASP A 30 4.11 -8.40 14.26
CA ASP A 30 4.80 -7.61 15.29
C ASP A 30 6.22 -7.19 14.84
N GLY A 31 6.66 -7.67 13.68
CA GLY A 31 7.97 -7.40 13.11
C GLY A 31 8.13 -5.99 12.55
N LEU A 32 9.39 -5.54 12.45
CA LEU A 32 9.71 -4.21 11.93
C LEU A 32 9.17 -3.97 10.51
N THR A 33 9.20 -4.99 9.64
CA THR A 33 8.71 -4.85 8.27
C THR A 33 7.19 -4.65 8.24
N ALA A 34 6.44 -5.30 9.13
CA ALA A 34 5.00 -5.11 9.27
C ALA A 34 4.67 -3.71 9.80
N ALA A 35 5.44 -3.22 10.78
CA ALA A 35 5.29 -1.87 11.31
C ALA A 35 5.53 -0.80 10.22
N ILE A 36 6.55 -0.98 9.38
CA ILE A 36 6.84 -0.09 8.25
C ILE A 36 5.71 -0.14 7.22
N CYS A 37 5.28 -1.33 6.78
CA CYS A 37 4.16 -1.46 5.84
C CYS A 37 2.87 -0.83 6.41
N THR A 38 2.60 -1.00 7.70
CA THR A 38 1.44 -0.41 8.36
C THR A 38 1.54 1.12 8.40
N ALA A 39 2.71 1.69 8.68
CA ALA A 39 2.92 3.13 8.66
C ALA A 39 2.72 3.70 7.24
N LEU A 40 3.25 3.02 6.22
CA LEU A 40 3.05 3.40 4.83
C LEU A 40 1.58 3.31 4.41
N ALA A 41 0.87 2.23 4.77
CA ALA A 41 -0.56 2.09 4.49
C ALA A 41 -1.38 3.23 5.12
N ARG A 42 -1.08 3.58 6.38
CA ARG A 42 -1.74 4.71 7.07
C ARG A 42 -1.46 6.05 6.42
N LYS A 43 -0.21 6.28 6.00
CA LYS A 43 0.17 7.52 5.31
C LYS A 43 -0.52 7.60 3.94
N LEU A 44 -0.53 6.51 3.18
CA LEU A 44 -1.17 6.44 1.87
C LEU A 44 -2.69 6.64 1.92
N MET A 45 -3.38 6.05 2.91
CA MET A 45 -4.84 6.18 3.04
C MET A 45 -5.30 7.45 3.77
N GLY A 46 -4.42 8.05 4.59
CA GLY A 46 -4.76 9.16 5.47
C GLY A 46 -4.27 10.52 4.98
N ASP A 47 -3.49 10.56 3.91
CA ASP A 47 -2.90 11.78 3.35
C ASP A 47 -3.13 11.82 1.83
N PRO A 48 -4.16 12.55 1.39
CA PRO A 48 -4.52 12.65 -0.03
C PRO A 48 -3.39 13.24 -0.90
N GLU A 49 -2.62 14.20 -0.38
CA GLU A 49 -1.51 14.82 -1.13
C GLU A 49 -0.41 13.79 -1.39
N PHE A 50 -0.07 12.99 -0.37
CA PHE A 50 0.88 11.91 -0.54
C PHE A 50 0.36 10.80 -1.47
N GLN A 51 -0.94 10.50 -1.42
CA GLN A 51 -1.55 9.53 -2.31
C GLN A 51 -1.49 9.99 -3.78
N GLU A 52 -1.82 11.25 -4.04
CA GLU A 52 -1.74 11.89 -5.36
C GLU A 52 -0.30 11.89 -5.88
N GLU A 53 0.68 12.33 -5.06
CA GLU A 53 2.11 12.31 -5.42
C GLU A 53 2.58 10.90 -5.81
N ILE A 54 2.19 9.87 -5.05
CA ILE A 54 2.55 8.49 -5.35
C ILE A 54 1.88 8.00 -6.66
N MET A 55 0.63 8.38 -6.91
CA MET A 55 -0.07 8.03 -8.16
C MET A 55 0.59 8.70 -9.38
N GLU A 56 0.99 9.97 -9.28
CA GLU A 56 1.72 10.68 -10.32
C GLU A 56 3.08 10.00 -10.60
N LEU A 57 3.83 9.68 -9.55
CA LEU A 57 5.13 9.00 -9.67
C LEU A 57 5.02 7.58 -10.23
N ALA A 58 3.94 6.87 -9.93
CA ALA A 58 3.68 5.54 -10.46
C ALA A 58 3.32 5.56 -11.95
N GLY A 59 3.04 6.73 -12.53
CA GLY A 59 2.60 6.88 -13.91
C GLY A 59 1.15 6.45 -14.11
N GLY A 60 0.31 6.59 -13.08
CA GLY A 60 -1.13 6.27 -13.12
C GLY A 60 -1.98 7.25 -13.92
N ASN A 61 -1.37 8.08 -14.78
CA ASN A 61 -2.10 8.75 -15.84
C ASN A 61 -2.20 7.75 -17.00
N GLU A 62 -3.40 7.21 -17.22
CA GLU A 62 -3.79 6.87 -18.59
C GLU A 62 -3.68 8.17 -19.40
N GLU A 63 -2.57 8.33 -20.13
CA GLU A 63 -2.44 9.37 -21.14
C GLU A 63 -3.53 9.12 -22.21
N GLU A 64 -4.56 9.97 -22.23
CA GLU A 64 -5.30 10.31 -23.46
C GLU A 64 -4.51 11.30 -24.32
#